data_AF-A0A367JQF7-F1
#
_entry.id   AF-A0A367JQF7-F1
#
_cell.length_a   1.000
_cell.length_b   1.000
_cell.length_c   1.000
_cell.angle_alpha   90.00
_cell.angle_beta   90.00
_cell.angle_gamma   90.00
#
_symmetry.space_group_name_H-M   'P 1'
#
loop_
_entity.id
_entity.type
_entity.pdbx_description
1 polymer ?
#
loop_
_entity_poly.entity_id
_entity_poly.type
_entity_poly.pdbx_seq_one_letter_code
_entity_poly.pdbx_strand_id
1 'polypeptide(L)' 'MYLREFQYNPHSPPWQKLLWVKQNYPDNYVDDTFLDELQRNVNVITYDYWATVYESGVITQQISSVIIFIALFIYLQSN' A
#
# COMPACT_ATOMS: atom_id res chain seq x y z
N MET A 1 19.24 -19.05 -26.40
CA MET A 1 20.14 -18.58 -27.49
C MET A 1 20.50 -17.10 -27.36
N TYR A 2 20.55 -16.43 -26.19
CA TYR A 2 21.05 -15.02 -26.14
C TYR A 2 21.69 -14.57 -24.82
N LEU A 3 22.46 -15.41 -24.15
CA LEU A 3 23.50 -14.93 -23.21
C LEU A 3 24.69 -15.89 -23.33
N ARG A 4 25.52 -15.68 -24.37
CA ARG A 4 26.85 -16.29 -24.36
C ARG A 4 27.57 -15.73 -23.14
N GLU A 5 27.81 -16.60 -22.17
CA GLU A 5 29.06 -16.63 -21.42
C GLU A 5 29.53 -15.24 -20.98
N PHE A 6 28.88 -14.67 -19.96
CA PHE A 6 29.66 -13.85 -19.03
C PHE A 6 30.86 -14.71 -18.68
N GLN A 7 32.07 -14.32 -19.10
CA GLN A 7 33.25 -15.18 -19.05
C GLN A 7 33.33 -15.86 -17.68
N TYR A 8 32.94 -17.13 -17.63
CA TYR A 8 32.89 -17.88 -16.40
C TYR A 8 34.34 -18.18 -16.04
N ASN A 9 34.93 -17.29 -15.25
CA ASN A 9 36.17 -17.58 -14.57
C ASN A 9 35.81 -18.39 -13.32
N PRO A 10 36.19 -19.67 -13.21
CA PRO A 10 35.91 -20.47 -12.03
C PRO A 10 36.56 -19.93 -10.75
N HIS A 11 37.48 -18.96 -10.87
CA HIS A 11 38.09 -18.24 -9.75
C HIS A 11 37.36 -16.93 -9.38
N SER A 12 36.36 -16.49 -10.14
CA SER A 12 35.57 -15.30 -9.81
C SER A 12 34.41 -15.68 -8.89
N PRO A 13 34.14 -14.88 -7.83
CA PRO A 13 32.97 -15.09 -7.00
C PRO A 13 31.69 -14.88 -7.82
N PRO A 14 30.61 -15.64 -7.55
CA PRO A 14 29.33 -15.45 -8.21
C PRO A 14 28.77 -14.05 -7.92
N TRP A 15 27.92 -13.53 -8.81
CA TRP A 15 27.22 -12.28 -8.60
C TRP A 15 26.37 -12.31 -7.32
N GLN A 16 26.29 -11.18 -6.63
CA GLN A 16 25.50 -11.01 -5.40
C GLN A 16 24.58 -9.79 -5.51
N LYS A 17 23.36 -9.88 -4.97
CA LYS A 17 22.37 -8.79 -4.94
C LYS A 17 22.71 -7.75 -3.86
N LEU A 18 23.84 -7.07 -4.00
CA LEU A 18 24.36 -6.05 -3.10
C LEU A 18 24.48 -4.71 -3.84
N LEU A 19 23.69 -3.70 -3.45
CA LEU A 19 23.54 -2.43 -4.18
C LEU A 19 24.83 -1.59 -4.25
N TRP A 20 25.66 -1.63 -3.19
CA TRP A 20 26.80 -0.71 -3.03
C TRP A 20 28.17 -1.39 -3.16
N VAL A 21 28.20 -2.69 -3.47
CA VAL A 21 29.45 -3.45 -3.56
C VAL A 21 29.92 -3.46 -5.02
N LYS A 22 31.16 -3.02 -5.24
CA LYS A 22 31.78 -3.08 -6.56
C LYS A 22 32.06 -4.55 -6.91
N GLN A 23 31.41 -5.05 -7.96
CA GLN A 23 31.55 -6.41 -8.45
C GLN A 23 32.17 -6.42 -9.84
N ASN A 24 32.78 -7.55 -10.23
CA ASN A 24 33.38 -7.73 -11.56
C ASN A 24 32.35 -8.06 -12.65
N TYR A 25 31.09 -7.69 -12.42
CA TYR A 25 29.99 -7.84 -13.37
C TYR A 25 29.59 -6.44 -13.85
N PRO A 26 29.25 -6.28 -15.13
CA PRO A 26 28.78 -4.99 -15.63
C PRO A 26 27.49 -4.57 -14.89
N ASP A 27 27.31 -3.27 -14.71
CA ASP A 27 26.22 -2.68 -13.90
C ASP A 27 24.81 -2.97 -14.43
N ASN A 28 24.69 -3.62 -15.58
CA ASN A 28 23.44 -4.04 -16.21
C ASN A 28 23.09 -5.52 -15.95
N TYR A 29 23.87 -6.23 -15.13
CA TYR A 29 23.55 -7.60 -14.76
C TYR A 29 22.37 -7.64 -13.78
N VAL A 30 21.32 -8.37 -14.15
CA VAL A 30 20.18 -8.73 -13.30
C VAL A 30 19.96 -10.25 -13.40
N ASP A 31 19.48 -10.86 -12.33
CA ASP A 31 19.13 -12.28 -12.32
C ASP A 31 17.86 -12.56 -13.14
N ASP A 32 17.74 -13.76 -13.70
CA ASP A 32 16.58 -14.14 -14.52
C ASP A 32 15.27 -14.14 -13.71
N THR A 33 15.36 -14.32 -12.39
CA THR A 33 14.25 -14.30 -11.44
C THR A 33 13.90 -12.91 -10.91
N PHE A 34 14.62 -11.85 -11.33
CA PHE A 34 14.48 -10.50 -10.79
C PHE A 34 13.04 -9.98 -10.87
N LEU A 35 12.37 -10.24 -12.00
CA LEU A 35 11.00 -9.79 -12.23
C LEU A 35 9.98 -10.65 -11.47
N ASP A 36 10.32 -11.89 -11.14
CA ASP A 36 9.46 -12.78 -10.34
C ASP A 36 9.42 -12.35 -8.87
N GLU A 37 10.48 -11.70 -8.39
CA GLU A 37 10.56 -11.14 -7.03
C GLU A 37 9.86 -9.77 -6.88
N LEU A 38 9.36 -9.17 -7.97
CA LEU A 38 8.65 -7.88 -7.92
C LEU A 38 7.27 -8.03 -7.27
N GLN A 39 7.20 -7.83 -5.97
CA GLN A 39 5.92 -7.68 -5.28
C GLN A 39 5.43 -6.24 -5.38
N ARG A 40 4.26 -6.04 -5.99
CA ARG A 40 3.56 -4.75 -5.97
C ARG A 40 2.63 -4.67 -4.77
N ASN A 41 2.72 -3.59 -4.00
CA ASN A 41 1.68 -3.17 -3.07
C ASN A 41 1.28 -4.24 -2.03
N VAL A 42 2.26 -4.90 -1.42
CA VAL A 42 2.07 -5.96 -0.40
C VAL A 42 1.21 -5.51 0.79
N ASN A 43 1.20 -4.22 1.09
CA ASN A 43 0.50 -3.63 2.23
C ASN A 43 -0.74 -2.81 1.84
N VAL A 44 -1.41 -3.11 0.72
CA VAL A 44 -2.69 -2.44 0.40
C VAL A 44 -3.74 -2.85 1.42
N ILE A 45 -4.14 -1.88 2.25
CA ILE A 45 -5.26 -2.01 3.18
C ILE A 45 -6.52 -1.66 2.40
N THR A 46 -7.38 -2.66 2.18
CA THR A 46 -8.72 -2.43 1.61
C THR A 46 -9.66 -1.99 2.73
N TYR A 47 -9.91 -0.70 2.85
CA TYR A 47 -10.99 -0.20 3.71
C TYR A 47 -12.33 -0.58 3.10
N ASP A 48 -13.19 -1.25 3.88
CA ASP A 48 -14.55 -1.54 3.46
C ASP A 48 -15.40 -0.27 3.59
N TYR A 49 -15.88 0.22 2.46
CA TYR A 49 -16.72 1.42 2.38
C TYR A 49 -17.99 1.28 3.25
N TRP A 50 -18.55 0.06 3.35
CA TRP A 50 -19.78 -0.19 4.09
C TRP A 50 -19.61 -0.06 5.61
N ALA A 51 -18.45 -0.46 6.14
CA ALA A 51 -18.13 -0.30 7.55
C ALA A 51 -18.12 1.19 7.94
N THR A 52 -17.51 2.04 7.12
CA THR A 52 -17.46 3.49 7.33
C THR A 52 -18.86 4.11 7.32
N VAL A 53 -19.74 3.69 6.40
CA VAL A 53 -21.11 4.19 6.31
C VAL A 53 -21.92 3.81 7.54
N TYR A 54 -21.81 2.57 8.01
CA TYR A 54 -22.51 2.10 9.21
C TYR A 54 -22.12 2.91 10.46
N GLU A 55 -20.82 3.12 10.68
CA GLU A 55 -20.36 3.92 11.82
C GLU A 55 -20.82 5.39 11.74
N SER A 56 -20.86 5.97 10.54
CA SER A 56 -21.34 7.34 10.33
C SER A 56 -22.84 7.51 10.61
N GLY A 57 -23.64 6.45 10.48
CA GLY A 57 -25.09 6.48 10.72
C GLY A 57 -25.45 6.77 12.17
N VAL A 58 -24.71 6.18 13.12
CA VAL A 58 -24.94 6.35 14.56
C VAL A 58 -24.73 7.82 14.98
N ILE A 59 -23.67 8.44 14.47
CA ILE A 59 -23.37 9.85 14.72
C ILE A 59 -24.46 10.74 14.12
N THR A 60 -24.88 10.44 12.89
CA THR A 60 -25.95 11.18 12.20
C THR A 60 -27.25 11.17 12.99
N GLN A 61 -27.65 9.99 13.50
CA GLN A 61 -28.87 9.85 14.30
C GLN A 61 -28.82 10.68 15.60
N GLN A 62 -27.68 10.68 16.28
CA GLN A 62 -27.50 11.47 17.49
C GLN A 62 -27.62 12.97 17.22
N ILE A 63 -27.00 13.46 16.13
CA ILE A 63 -27.08 14.87 15.72
C ILE A 63 -28.53 15.23 15.37
N SER A 64 -29.23 14.39 14.60
CA SER A 64 -30.64 14.62 14.26
C SER A 64 -31.53 14.72 15.51
N SER A 65 -31.34 13.84 16.50
CA SER A 65 -32.10 13.90 17.76
C SER A 65 -31.86 15.20 18.53
N VAL A 66 -30.61 15.66 18.60
CA VAL A 66 -30.26 16.93 19.28
C VAL A 66 -30.89 18.12 18.57
N ILE A 67 -30.83 18.16 17.23
CA ILE A 67 -31.41 19.26 16.44
C ILE A 67 -32.93 19.32 16.62
N ILE A 68 -33.62 18.17 16.56
CA ILE A 68 -35.08 18.11 16.75
C ILE A 68 -35.47 18.61 18.14
N PHE A 69 -34.75 18.18 19.18
CA PHE A 69 -34.99 18.65 20.54
C PHE A 69 -34.85 20.17 20.67
N ILE A 70 -33.76 20.73 20.12
CA ILE A 70 -33.52 22.18 20.13
C ILE A 70 -34.62 22.93 19.36
N ALA A 71 -34.99 22.43 18.18
CA ALA A 71 -36.03 23.05 17.35
C ALA A 71 -37.39 23.08 18.07
N LEU A 72 -37.78 21.97 18.73
CA LEU A 72 -38.99 21.90 19.53
C LEU A 72 -38.93 22.84 20.74
N PHE A 73 -37.80 22.91 21.42
CA PHE A 73 -37.62 23.82 22.56
C PHE A 73 -37.78 25.28 22.16
N ILE A 74 -37.15 25.70 21.05
CA ILE A 74 -37.28 27.06 20.52
C ILE A 74 -38.73 27.34 20.13
N TYR A 75 -39.39 26.40 19.44
CA TYR A 75 -40.78 26.54 19.04
C TYR A 75 -41.70 26.77 20.24
N LEU A 76 -41.56 25.96 21.29
CA LEU A 76 -42.32 26.09 22.54
C LEU A 76 -41.99 27.35 23.34
N GLN A 77 -40.74 27.83 23.30
CA GLN A 77 -40.35 29.07 23.96
C GLN A 77 -40.89 30.30 23.21
N SER A 78 -41.01 30.21 21.89
CA SER A 78 -41.44 31.31 21.02
C SER A 78 -42.96 31.47 20.88
N ASN A 79 -43.73 30.51 21.39
CA ASN A 79 -45.19 30.42 21.30
C ASN A 79 -45.79 30.46 22.71
#